data_AF-A0A2V9NQE9-F1
#
_entry.id   AF-A0A2V9NQE9-F1
#
_cell.length_a   1.000
_cell.length_b   1.000
_cell.length_c   1.000
_cell.angle_alpha   90.00
_cell.angle_beta   90.00
_cell.angle_gamma   90.00
#
_symmetry.space_group_name_H-M   'P 1'
#
loop_
_entity.id
_entity.type
_entity.pdbx_description
1 polymer ?
#
loop_
_entity_poly.entity_id
_entity_poly.type
_entity_poly.pdbx_seq_one_letter_code
_entity_poly.pdbx_strand_id
1 'polypeptide(L)'
;MAFEQAAIKVEKEKEFEELKAAINRAFTPENVQKYLKQVASAGIRVRDFDLVLAKGILKKVAGAEQPAKNLYAALALTDQAQMKEFYLSKIEEVGPELRAKFQKIYQYY
;
A
#
# COMPACT_ATOMS: atom_id res chain seq x y z
N MET A 1 25.87 -23.26 -11.13
CA MET A 1 24.83 -23.49 -10.11
C MET A 1 23.77 -22.43 -10.31
N ALA A 2 22.62 -22.79 -10.90
CA ALA A 2 21.49 -21.88 -11.06
C ALA A 2 20.67 -21.94 -9.77
N PHE A 3 20.56 -20.82 -9.06
CA PHE A 3 19.56 -20.67 -8.01
C PHE A 3 18.22 -20.48 -8.73
N GLU A 4 17.47 -21.56 -8.91
CA GLU A 4 16.04 -21.47 -9.20
C GLU A 4 15.38 -20.88 -7.95
N GLN A 5 15.13 -19.57 -8.01
CA GLN A 5 14.29 -18.90 -7.04
C GLN A 5 12.88 -19.47 -7.24
N ALA A 6 12.55 -20.53 -6.48
CA ALA A 6 11.21 -21.07 -6.46
C ALA A 6 10.27 -19.89 -6.17
N ALA A 7 9.42 -19.54 -7.14
CA ALA A 7 8.38 -18.55 -6.93
C ALA A 7 7.57 -19.04 -5.74
N ILE A 8 7.76 -18.40 -4.58
CA ILE A 8 7.04 -18.75 -3.36
C ILE A 8 5.57 -18.56 -3.72
N LYS A 9 4.85 -19.68 -3.81
CA LYS A 9 3.46 -19.68 -4.23
C LYS A 9 2.68 -18.92 -3.17
N VAL A 10 2.04 -17.83 -3.55
CA VAL A 10 1.21 -17.02 -2.64
C VAL A 10 0.16 -17.95 -2.03
N GLU A 11 0.21 -18.13 -0.71
CA GLU A 11 -0.63 -19.14 -0.04
C GLU A 11 -2.09 -18.70 -0.01
N LYS A 12 -2.31 -17.38 0.10
CA LYS A 12 -3.63 -16.74 0.12
C LYS A 12 -3.81 -15.79 -1.06
N GLU A 13 -3.82 -16.39 -2.25
CA GLU A 13 -3.83 -15.67 -3.52
C GLU A 13 -5.01 -14.67 -3.63
N LYS A 14 -6.19 -15.03 -3.12
CA LYS A 14 -7.37 -14.16 -3.17
C LYS A 14 -7.18 -12.89 -2.33
N GLU A 15 -6.78 -13.04 -1.06
CA GLU A 15 -6.55 -11.91 -0.17
C GLU A 15 -5.39 -11.03 -0.65
N PHE A 16 -4.36 -11.66 -1.22
CA PHE A 16 -3.21 -10.97 -1.79
C PHE A 16 -3.62 -10.11 -2.99
N GLU A 17 -4.31 -10.69 -3.97
CA GLU A 17 -4.74 -9.98 -5.16
C GLU A 17 -5.78 -8.90 -4.86
N GLU A 18 -6.68 -9.12 -3.89
CA GLU A 18 -7.64 -8.08 -3.46
C GLU A 18 -6.92 -6.89 -2.81
N LEU A 19 -5.94 -7.13 -1.94
CA LEU A 19 -5.16 -6.06 -1.32
C LEU A 19 -4.29 -5.32 -2.34
N LYS A 20 -3.65 -6.05 -3.24
CA LYS A 20 -2.87 -5.50 -4.35
C LYS A 20 -3.74 -4.62 -5.26
N ALA A 21 -4.95 -5.07 -5.59
CA ALA A 21 -5.92 -4.28 -6.35
C ALA A 21 -6.34 -3.02 -5.60
N ALA A 22 -6.59 -3.10 -4.28
CA ALA A 22 -6.91 -1.93 -3.47
C ALA A 22 -5.76 -0.90 -3.44
N ILE A 23 -4.51 -1.36 -3.36
CA ILE A 23 -3.32 -0.49 -3.47
C ILE A 23 -3.26 0.14 -4.86
N ASN A 24 -3.35 -0.64 -5.93
CA ASN A 24 -3.32 -0.12 -7.30
C ASN A 24 -4.39 0.96 -7.53
N ARG A 25 -5.63 0.71 -7.10
CA ARG A 25 -6.73 1.69 -7.17
C ARG A 25 -6.46 2.97 -6.38
N ALA A 26 -5.78 2.88 -5.23
CA ALA A 26 -5.42 4.07 -4.45
C ALA A 26 -4.36 4.94 -5.13
N PHE A 27 -3.50 4.34 -5.96
CA PHE A 27 -2.40 5.02 -6.67
C PHE A 27 -2.72 5.37 -8.13
N THR A 28 -3.96 5.18 -8.60
CA THR A 28 -4.37 5.71 -9.90
C THR A 28 -4.33 7.24 -9.93
N PRO A 29 -4.19 7.88 -11.11
CA PRO A 29 -4.13 9.34 -11.21
C PRO A 29 -5.32 10.06 -10.58
N GLU A 30 -6.51 9.45 -10.65
CA GLU A 30 -7.76 9.93 -10.05
C GLU A 30 -7.75 9.92 -8.51
N ASN A 31 -7.07 8.93 -7.89
CA ASN A 31 -7.18 8.65 -6.46
C ASN A 31 -5.94 9.01 -5.66
N VAL A 32 -4.75 9.03 -6.28
CA VAL A 32 -3.47 9.21 -5.57
C VAL A 32 -3.43 10.51 -4.76
N GLN A 33 -4.00 11.60 -5.29
CA GLN A 33 -4.04 12.85 -4.53
C GLN A 33 -4.99 12.76 -3.33
N LYS A 34 -6.15 12.10 -3.48
CA LYS A 34 -7.11 11.85 -2.40
C LYS A 34 -6.51 10.95 -1.34
N TYR A 35 -5.76 9.92 -1.75
CA TYR A 35 -4.97 9.05 -0.90
C TYR A 35 -3.99 9.84 -0.03
N LEU A 36 -3.10 10.63 -0.64
CA LEU A 36 -2.11 11.42 0.08
C LEU A 36 -2.76 12.44 1.03
N LYS A 37 -3.89 13.03 0.67
CA LYS A 37 -4.68 13.89 1.58
C LYS A 37 -5.15 13.11 2.80
N GLN A 38 -5.70 11.91 2.64
CA GLN A 38 -6.17 11.10 3.78
C GLN A 38 -5.02 10.70 4.71
N VAL A 39 -3.86 10.36 4.16
CA VAL A 39 -2.63 10.07 4.93
C VAL A 39 -2.20 11.31 5.73
N ALA A 40 -2.14 12.47 5.10
CA ALA A 40 -1.80 13.74 5.76
C ALA A 40 -2.80 14.11 6.86
N SER A 41 -4.10 13.98 6.59
CA SER A 41 -5.15 14.24 7.59
C SER A 41 -5.13 13.25 8.76
N ALA A 42 -4.64 12.03 8.54
CA ALA A 42 -4.44 11.05 9.61
C ALA A 42 -3.18 11.32 10.46
N GLY A 43 -2.33 12.27 10.04
CA GLY A 43 -1.10 12.64 10.76
C GLY A 43 -0.02 11.56 10.72
N ILE A 44 -0.05 10.67 9.72
CA ILE A 44 0.91 9.57 9.60
C ILE A 44 1.85 9.77 8.41
N ARG A 45 3.02 9.15 8.45
CA ARG A 45 3.95 9.13 7.32
C ARG A 45 3.43 8.17 6.25
N VAL A 46 3.59 8.53 4.98
CA VAL A 46 3.07 7.71 3.87
C VAL A 46 3.76 6.34 3.80
N ARG A 47 5.02 6.23 4.24
CA ARG A 47 5.76 4.96 4.26
C ARG A 47 5.34 4.02 5.40
N ASP A 48 4.59 4.50 6.38
CA ASP A 48 4.12 3.67 7.50
C ASP A 48 2.88 2.85 7.08
N PHE A 49 3.16 1.76 6.35
CA PHE A 49 2.12 0.92 5.75
C PHE A 49 1.17 0.32 6.81
N ASP A 50 1.71 -0.09 7.95
CA ASP A 50 0.95 -0.64 9.06
C ASP A 50 -0.08 0.36 9.59
N LEU A 51 0.31 1.63 9.76
CA LEU A 51 -0.62 2.70 10.13
C LEU A 51 -1.63 3.04 9.03
N VAL A 52 -1.23 3.00 7.76
CA VAL A 52 -2.13 3.20 6.61
C VAL A 52 -3.26 2.16 6.61
N LEU A 53 -2.91 0.89 6.84
CA LEU A 53 -3.86 -0.21 6.97
C LEU A 53 -4.73 -0.04 8.21
N ALA A 54 -4.13 0.27 9.37
CA ALA A 54 -4.85 0.45 10.63
C ALA A 54 -5.87 1.60 10.59
N LYS A 55 -5.58 2.68 9.85
CA LYS A 55 -6.48 3.83 9.67
C LYS A 55 -7.53 3.61 8.56
N GLY A 56 -7.48 2.48 7.86
CA GLY A 56 -8.42 2.11 6.81
C GLY A 56 -8.38 3.04 5.60
N ILE A 57 -7.23 3.66 5.31
CA ILE A 57 -7.13 4.69 4.27
C ILE A 57 -7.44 4.13 2.89
N LEU A 58 -6.94 2.93 2.58
CA LEU A 58 -7.20 2.26 1.31
C LEU A 58 -8.69 2.04 1.07
N LYS A 59 -9.46 1.64 2.09
CA LYS A 59 -10.92 1.47 1.97
C LYS A 59 -11.63 2.79 1.66
N LYS A 60 -11.25 3.87 2.33
CA LYS A 60 -11.85 5.22 2.14
C LYS A 60 -11.63 5.80 0.74
N VAL A 61 -10.56 5.37 0.07
CA VAL A 61 -10.15 5.93 -1.22
C VAL A 61 -10.50 5.01 -2.38
N ALA A 62 -10.22 3.71 -2.24
CA ALA A 62 -10.35 2.72 -3.31
C ALA A 62 -11.62 1.85 -3.22
N GLY A 63 -12.48 2.04 -2.20
CA GLY A 63 -13.77 1.36 -2.11
C GLY A 63 -13.67 -0.16 -1.93
N ALA A 64 -12.67 -0.66 -1.22
CA ALA A 64 -12.52 -2.10 -0.97
C ALA A 64 -13.66 -2.66 -0.12
N GLU A 65 -14.18 -3.83 -0.50
CA GLU A 65 -15.24 -4.54 0.22
C GLU A 65 -14.76 -4.89 1.64
N GLN A 66 -13.62 -5.58 1.73
CA GLN A 66 -13.00 -5.93 2.99
C GLN A 66 -12.02 -4.84 3.48
N PRO A 67 -11.87 -4.67 4.81
CA PRO A 67 -10.82 -3.82 5.35
C PRO A 67 -9.44 -4.36 4.94
N ALA A 68 -8.63 -3.53 4.29
CA ALA A 68 -7.28 -3.90 3.82
C ALA A 68 -6.38 -4.48 4.93
N LYS A 69 -6.58 -4.04 6.18
CA LYS A 69 -5.88 -4.60 7.36
C LYS A 69 -6.18 -6.10 7.55
N ASN A 70 -7.42 -6.53 7.32
CA ASN A 70 -7.82 -7.92 7.50
C ASN A 70 -7.24 -8.79 6.39
N LEU A 71 -7.24 -8.29 5.15
CA LEU A 71 -6.59 -8.95 4.01
C LEU A 71 -5.10 -9.14 4.31
N TYR A 72 -4.41 -8.07 4.73
CA TYR A 72 -2.99 -8.12 5.05
C TYR A 72 -2.67 -9.08 6.21
N ALA A 73 -3.44 -9.03 7.30
CA ALA A 73 -3.24 -9.91 8.45
C ALA A 73 -3.52 -11.39 8.14
N ALA A 74 -4.31 -11.68 7.10
CA ALA A 74 -4.55 -13.04 6.65
C ALA A 74 -3.32 -13.62 5.92
N LEU A 75 -2.51 -12.79 5.26
CA LEU A 75 -1.36 -13.23 4.45
C LEU A 75 -0.28 -13.90 5.32
N ALA A 76 0.45 -14.83 4.71
CA ALA A 76 1.70 -15.36 5.29
C ALA A 76 2.74 -14.25 5.45
N LEU A 77 3.71 -14.42 6.34
CA LEU A 77 4.73 -13.39 6.61
C LEU A 77 5.53 -12.99 5.36
N THR A 78 5.84 -13.95 4.50
CA THR A 78 6.50 -13.72 3.20
C THR A 78 5.64 -12.89 2.26
N ASP A 79 4.34 -13.14 2.21
CA ASP A 79 3.39 -12.43 1.37
C ASP A 79 3.12 -11.01 1.91
N GLN A 80 3.11 -10.85 3.23
CA GLN A 80 3.04 -9.54 3.89
C GLN A 80 4.25 -8.67 3.52
N ALA A 81 5.46 -9.23 3.58
CA ALA A 81 6.68 -8.52 3.18
C ALA A 81 6.62 -8.08 1.72
N GLN A 82 6.27 -8.99 0.80
CA GLN A 82 6.10 -8.68 -0.62
C GLN A 82 5.06 -7.57 -0.86
N MET A 83 3.93 -7.60 -0.14
CA MET A 83 2.89 -6.59 -0.28
C MET A 83 3.35 -5.22 0.23
N LYS A 84 4.12 -5.19 1.31
CA LYS A 84 4.70 -3.96 1.86
C LYS A 84 5.71 -3.36 0.88
N GLU A 85 6.59 -4.17 0.30
CA GLU A 85 7.53 -3.73 -0.73
C GLU A 85 6.81 -3.20 -1.97
N PHE A 86 5.77 -3.90 -2.44
CA PHE A 86 4.93 -3.44 -3.54
C PHE A 86 4.29 -2.07 -3.25
N TYR A 87 3.74 -1.88 -2.05
CA TYR A 87 3.19 -0.61 -1.61
C TYR A 87 4.24 0.52 -1.59
N LEU A 88 5.44 0.24 -1.07
CA LEU A 88 6.54 1.20 -1.04
C LEU A 88 6.97 1.60 -2.45
N SER A 89 7.06 0.63 -3.38
CA SER A 89 7.32 0.91 -4.79
C SER A 89 6.27 1.85 -5.39
N LYS A 90 4.97 1.68 -5.07
CA LYS A 90 3.91 2.60 -5.53
C LYS A 90 4.09 4.03 -5.01
N ILE A 91 4.55 4.20 -3.76
CA ILE A 91 4.92 5.52 -3.24
C ILE A 91 6.06 6.13 -4.07
N GLU A 92 7.03 5.30 -4.44
CA GLU A 92 8.21 5.66 -5.23
C GLU A 92 7.92 5.96 -6.71
N GLU A 93 6.74 5.61 -7.20
CA GLU A 93 6.24 6.01 -8.52
C GLU A 93 5.44 7.34 -8.50
N VAL A 94 5.04 7.84 -7.32
CA VAL A 94 4.29 9.11 -7.22
C VAL A 94 5.12 10.28 -7.76
N GLY A 95 4.56 11.01 -8.72
CA GLY A 95 5.22 12.13 -9.38
C GLY A 95 5.70 13.26 -8.43
N PRO A 96 6.76 14.00 -8.83
CA PRO A 96 7.42 14.99 -7.98
C PRO A 96 6.51 16.13 -7.52
N GLU A 97 5.54 16.53 -8.33
CA GLU A 97 4.58 17.59 -7.99
C GLU A 97 3.73 17.22 -6.77
N LEU A 98 3.20 15.99 -6.75
CA LEU A 98 2.42 15.50 -5.61
C LEU A 98 3.31 15.28 -4.39
N ARG A 99 4.53 14.77 -4.58
CA ARG A 99 5.48 14.63 -3.47
C ARG A 99 5.82 15.97 -2.82
N ALA A 100 6.08 17.01 -3.62
CA ALA A 100 6.35 18.35 -3.11
C ALA A 100 5.15 18.90 -2.35
N LYS A 101 3.94 18.74 -2.89
CA LYS A 101 2.68 19.17 -2.26
C LYS A 101 2.44 18.49 -0.90
N PHE A 102 2.77 17.21 -0.79
CA PHE A 102 2.58 16.42 0.43
C PHE A 102 3.91 16.13 1.15
N GLN A 103 4.93 16.96 0.99
CA GLN A 103 6.29 16.68 1.49
C GLN A 103 6.36 16.30 2.97
N LYS A 104 5.49 16.86 3.82
CA LYS A 104 5.45 16.59 5.27
C LYS A 104 5.24 15.11 5.60
N ILE A 105 4.47 14.38 4.80
CA ILE A 105 4.24 12.93 5.02
C ILE A 105 5.32 12.05 4.38
N TYR A 106 6.20 12.63 3.56
CA TYR A 106 7.33 11.96 2.90
C TYR A 106 8.67 12.13 3.63
N GLN A 107 8.82 13.20 4.42
CA GLN A 107 10.06 13.47 5.15
C GLN A 107 10.41 12.31 6.10
N TYR A 108 11.71 12.07 6.29
CA TYR A 108 12.24 11.28 7.40
C TYR A 108 12.75 12.26 8.44
N TYR A 109 12.04 12.32 9.57
CA TYR A 109 12.25 13.27 10.67
C TYR A 109 12.21 14.73 10.24
#